data_AF-A0A661A3X8-F1
#
_entry.id   AF-A0A661A3X8-F1
#
_cell.length_a   1.000
_cell.length_b   1.000
_cell.length_c   1.000
_cell.angle_alpha   90.00
_cell.angle_beta   90.00
_cell.angle_gamma   90.00
#
_symmetry.space_group_name_H-M   'P 1'
#
loop_
_entity.id
_entity.type
_entity.pdbx_description
1 polymer ?
#
loop_
_entity_poly.entity_id
_entity_poly.type
_entity_poly.pdbx_seq_one_letter_code
_entity_poly.pdbx_strand_id
1 'polypeptide(L)' 'MKKWLIILSLLFITCENKGVEMVREPAVAGQFYPGNPSDLKEMIQRFLDNSKIETGGKVIG' A
#
# COMPACT_ATOMS: atom_id res chain seq x y z
N MET A 1 -40.59 -7.59 31.25
CA MET A 1 -39.42 -6.75 30.90
C MET A 1 -38.29 -7.64 30.38
N LYS A 2 -38.32 -8.09 29.11
CA LYS A 2 -37.24 -8.94 28.53
C LYS A 2 -37.39 -9.20 27.02
N LYS A 3 -38.14 -8.37 26.28
CA LYS A 3 -38.33 -8.50 24.82
C LYS A 3 -37.77 -7.31 24.01
N TRP A 4 -37.33 -6.25 24.68
CA TRP A 4 -36.80 -5.04 24.03
C TRP A 4 -35.27 -5.03 23.88
N LEU A 5 -34.57 -6.03 24.42
CA LEU A 5 -33.10 -6.13 24.36
C LEU A 5 -32.57 -6.80 23.09
N ILE A 6 -33.43 -7.41 22.25
CA ILE A 6 -32.99 -8.14 21.05
C ILE A 6 -32.88 -7.21 19.82
N ILE A 7 -33.61 -6.09 19.81
CA ILE A 7 -33.62 -5.16 18.67
C ILE A 7 -32.36 -4.28 18.61
N LEU A 8 -31.66 -4.07 19.74
CA LEU A 8 -30.43 -3.27 19.77
C LEU A 8 -29.16 -4.05 19.34
N SER A 9 -29.26 -5.37 19.20
CA SER A 9 -28.13 -6.24 18.83
C SER A 9 -27.96 -6.44 17.31
N LEU A 10 -28.87 -5.93 16.48
CA LEU A 10 -28.88 -6.11 15.02
C LEU A 10 -28.25 -4.94 14.26
N LEU A 11 -27.71 -3.94 14.95
CA LEU A 11 -27.18 -2.71 14.35
C LEU A 11 -25.65 -2.69 14.11
N PHE A 12 -24.95 -3.80 14.33
CA PHE A 12 -23.48 -3.87 14.21
C PHE A 12 -22.96 -4.87 13.18
N ILE A 13 -23.76 -5.21 12.16
CA ILE A 13 -23.28 -6.02 11.03
C ILE A 13 -23.27 -5.17 9.76
N THR A 14 -22.55 -4.05 9.80
CA THR A 14 -22.04 -3.43 8.57
C THR A 14 -20.68 -4.09 8.29
N CYS A 15 -20.70 -5.16 7.52
CA CYS A 15 -19.48 -5.69 6.93
C CYS A 15 -18.96 -4.63 5.94
N GLU A 16 -17.88 -3.92 6.28
CA GLU A 16 -17.16 -3.08 5.32
C GLU A 16 -16.65 -4.00 4.20
N ASN A 17 -17.33 -3.97 3.06
CA ASN A 17 -16.83 -4.58 1.84
C ASN A 17 -15.67 -3.71 1.34
N LYS A 18 -14.51 -3.85 1.99
CA LYS A 18 -13.24 -3.32 1.49
C LYS A 18 -13.02 -4.05 0.17
N GLY A 19 -13.42 -3.40 -0.92
CA GLY A 19 -13.28 -3.94 -2.26
C GLY A 19 -11.88 -4.51 -2.40
N VAL A 20 -11.78 -5.70 -2.98
CA VAL A 20 -10.50 -6.39 -3.20
C VAL A 20 -9.60 -5.42 -3.97
N GLU A 21 -8.63 -4.83 -3.28
CA GLU A 21 -7.64 -3.95 -3.89
C GLU A 21 -6.76 -4.85 -4.75
N MET A 22 -7.09 -4.96 -6.04
CA MET A 22 -6.29 -5.71 -6.98
C MET A 22 -4.99 -4.93 -7.19
N VAL A 23 -3.93 -5.36 -6.51
CA VAL A 23 -2.58 -4.85 -6.74
C VAL A 23 -2.20 -5.20 -8.17
N ARG A 24 -1.98 -4.19 -8.99
CA ARG A 24 -1.57 -4.37 -10.38
C ARG A 24 -0.09 -4.73 -10.43
N GLU A 25 0.21 -5.85 -11.09
CA GLU A 25 1.59 -6.23 -11.35
C GLU A 25 2.34 -5.16 -12.17
N PRO A 26 3.62 -4.90 -11.86
CA PRO A 26 4.40 -3.90 -12.56
C PRO A 26 4.55 -4.24 -14.05
N ALA A 27 4.03 -3.37 -14.93
CA ALA A 27 3.95 -3.66 -16.36
C ALA A 27 5.29 -3.72 -17.10
N VAL A 28 6.34 -3.10 -16.54
CA VAL A 28 7.63 -2.87 -17.22
C VAL A 28 8.86 -3.15 -16.34
N ALA A 29 8.67 -3.79 -15.19
CA ALA A 29 9.78 -4.21 -14.34
C ALA A 29 10.69 -5.20 -15.08
N GLY A 30 12.00 -5.07 -14.91
CA GLY A 30 13.02 -5.85 -15.63
C GLY A 30 13.27 -5.39 -17.07
N GLN A 31 12.54 -4.39 -17.57
CA GLN A 31 12.78 -3.78 -18.89
C GLN A 31 13.24 -2.34 -18.74
N PHE A 32 12.47 -1.53 -18.01
CA PHE A 32 12.76 -0.11 -17.78
C PHE A 32 13.58 0.13 -16.51
N TYR A 33 13.32 -0.66 -15.48
CA TYR A 33 14.02 -0.61 -14.20
C TYR A 33 14.25 -2.03 -13.67
N PRO A 34 15.17 -2.22 -12.71
CA PRO A 34 15.47 -3.55 -12.18
C PRO A 34 14.20 -4.27 -11.69
N GLY A 35 14.03 -5.53 -12.12
CA GLY A 35 12.91 -6.36 -11.65
C GLY A 35 13.12 -6.86 -10.22
N ASN A 36 14.36 -6.93 -9.75
CA ASN A 36 14.69 -7.25 -8.37
C ASN A 36 14.48 -6.01 -7.47
N PRO A 37 13.70 -6.11 -6.38
CA PRO A 37 13.44 -4.98 -5.49
C PRO A 37 14.69 -4.38 -4.82
N SER A 38 15.68 -5.21 -4.46
CA SER A 38 16.92 -4.76 -3.82
C SER A 38 17.75 -3.91 -4.77
N ASP A 39 17.87 -4.35 -6.03
CA ASP A 39 18.61 -3.62 -7.07
C ASP A 39 17.93 -2.29 -7.40
N LEU A 40 16.59 -2.29 -7.47
CA LEU A 40 15.82 -1.07 -7.68
C LEU A 40 16.03 -0.07 -6.54
N LYS A 41 16.01 -0.55 -5.29
CA LYS A 41 16.24 0.28 -4.10
C LYS A 41 17.64 0.88 -4.11
N GLU A 42 18.66 0.09 -4.43
CA GLU A 42 20.03 0.58 -4.53
C GLU A 42 20.18 1.64 -5.64
N MET A 43 19.57 1.42 -6.80
CA MET A 43 19.56 2.38 -7.89
C MET A 43 18.94 3.72 -7.46
N ILE A 44 17.78 3.68 -6.79
CA ILE A 44 17.12 4.89 -6.26
C ILE A 44 18.02 5.59 -5.23
N GLN A 45 18.63 4.83 -4.30
CA GLN A 45 19.51 5.40 -3.29
C GLN A 45 20.67 6.16 -3.93
N ARG A 46 21.31 5.61 -4.96
CA ARG A 46 22.39 6.30 -5.69
C ARG A 46 21.92 7.60 -6.33
N PHE A 47 20.69 7.68 -6.85
CA PHE A 47 20.16 8.94 -7.37
C PHE A 47 19.97 9.99 -6.27
N LEU A 48 19.48 9.56 -5.11
CA LEU A 48 19.31 10.44 -3.95
C LEU A 48 20.65 10.94 -3.41
N ASP A 49 21.64 10.05 -3.29
CA ASP A 49 22.98 10.39 -2.79
C ASP A 49 23.71 11.41 -3.68
N ASN A 50 23.41 11.41 -4.98
CA ASN A 50 23.99 12.34 -5.94
C ASN A 50 23.12 13.59 -6.17
N SER A 51 21.95 13.68 -5.53
CA SER A 51 21.10 14.87 -5.60
C SER A 51 21.74 16.02 -4.83
N LYS A 52 21.74 17.22 -5.44
CA LYS A 52 22.14 18.46 -4.77
C LYS A 52 20.96 19.15 -4.06
N ILE A 53 19.76 18.60 -4.21
CA ILE A 53 18.52 19.11 -3.67
C ILE A 53 18.11 18.18 -2.53
N GLU A 54 17.82 18.75 -1.37
CA GLU A 54 17.20 18.00 -0.27
C GLU A 54 15.81 17.55 -0.70
N THR A 55 15.64 16.24 -0.84
CA THR A 55 14.35 15.63 -1.17
C THR A 55 13.70 15.11 0.10
N GLY A 56 12.51 15.61 0.42
CA GLY A 56 11.67 15.07 1.49
C GLY A 56 10.88 13.85 1.02
N GLY A 57 11.06 12.70 1.67
CA GLY A 57 10.30 11.48 1.37
C GLY A 57 10.99 10.22 1.88
N LYS A 58 10.21 9.13 2.05
CA LYS A 58 10.74 7.80 2.40
C LYS A 58 10.36 6.82 1.29
N VAL A 59 11.35 6.13 0.73
CA VAL A 59 11.10 4.98 -0.15
C VAL A 59 10.42 3.90 0.69
N ILE A 60 9.15 3.65 0.42
CA ILE A 60 8.36 2.57 1.02
C ILE A 60 8.27 1.45 -0.03
N GLY A 61 8.84 0.30 0.33
CA GLY A 61 8.95 -0.89 -0.50
C GLY A 61 9.37 -2.05 0.38
#